data_AF-A0A081SHE5-F1
#
_entry.id   AF-A0A081SHE5-F1
#
_cell.length_a   1.000
_cell.length_b   1.000
_cell.length_c   1.000
_cell.angle_alpha   90.00
_cell.angle_beta   90.00
_cell.angle_gamma   90.00
#
_symmetry.space_group_name_H-M   'P 1'
#
loop_
_entity.id
_entity.type
_entity.pdbx_description
1 polymer ?
#
loop_
_entity_poly.entity_id
_entity_poly.type
_entity_poly.pdbx_seq_one_letter_code
_entity_poly.pdbx_strand_id
1 'polypeptide(L)'
;MFNDAGFFWRTVLTVGTTVFLAELGDKTQLATVMFAAGKETSKWAVFLGSAVALVCASAIGVAVGAQLEKVISPELLRRIAGAGFVVIGVWTFFSK
;
A
#
# COMPACT_ATOMS: atom_id res chain seq x y z
N MET A 1 -13.24 31.27 -1.00
CA MET A 1 -13.99 30.00 -0.97
C MET A 1 -13.87 29.30 -2.32
N PHE A 2 -12.64 29.10 -2.78
CA PHE A 2 -12.34 28.58 -4.11
C PHE A 2 -11.16 27.60 -4.03
N ASN A 3 -11.34 26.45 -4.66
CA ASN A 3 -10.39 25.36 -4.95
C ASN A 3 -10.24 24.17 -3.97
N ASP A 4 -11.27 23.84 -3.20
CA ASP A 4 -11.30 22.57 -2.44
C ASP A 4 -11.27 21.35 -3.38
N ALA A 5 -11.95 21.43 -4.53
CA ALA A 5 -11.95 20.39 -5.55
C ALA A 5 -10.54 20.16 -6.14
N GLY A 6 -9.80 21.23 -6.45
CA GLY A 6 -8.44 21.10 -6.98
C GLY A 6 -7.46 20.51 -5.98
N PHE A 7 -7.58 20.85 -4.70
CA PHE A 7 -6.76 20.25 -3.64
C PHE A 7 -7.07 18.75 -3.44
N PHE A 8 -8.35 18.39 -3.48
CA PHE A 8 -8.80 17.00 -3.40
C PHE A 8 -8.21 16.15 -4.54
N TRP A 9 -8.41 16.57 -5.79
CA TRP A 9 -7.90 15.81 -6.95
C TRP A 9 -6.38 15.70 -6.96
N ARG A 10 -5.68 16.76 -6.53
CA ARG A 10 -4.21 16.71 -6.41
C ARG A 10 -3.76 15.68 -5.37
N THR A 11 -4.47 15.59 -4.25
CA THR A 11 -4.18 14.62 -3.19
C THR A 11 -4.44 13.19 -3.68
N VAL A 12 -5.59 12.95 -4.32
CA VAL A 12 -5.94 11.64 -4.91
C VAL A 12 -4.88 11.20 -5.91
N LEU A 13 -4.45 12.07 -6.83
CA LEU A 13 -3.45 11.74 -7.83
C LEU A 13 -2.07 11.47 -7.21
N THR A 14 -1.67 12.27 -6.22
CA THR A 14 -0.36 12.12 -5.55
C THR A 14 -0.31 10.80 -4.79
N VAL A 15 -1.31 10.53 -3.94
CA VAL A 15 -1.38 9.30 -3.15
C VAL A 15 -1.55 8.08 -4.06
N GLY A 16 -2.48 8.16 -5.02
CA GLY A 16 -2.75 7.06 -5.96
C GLY A 16 -1.51 6.68 -6.78
N THR A 17 -0.81 7.66 -7.34
CA THR A 17 0.43 7.39 -8.08
C THR A 17 1.52 6.82 -7.18
N THR A 18 1.68 7.36 -5.96
CA THR A 18 2.69 6.89 -5.01
C THR A 18 2.45 5.44 -4.60
N VAL A 19 1.22 5.10 -4.22
CA VAL A 19 0.84 3.73 -3.82
C VAL A 19 0.94 2.79 -5.02
N PHE A 20 0.45 3.19 -6.19
CA PHE A 20 0.56 2.38 -7.40
C PHE A 20 2.02 2.04 -7.73
N LEU A 21 2.91 3.04 -7.73
CA LEU A 21 4.34 2.81 -7.98
C LEU A 21 5.00 1.97 -6.89
N ALA A 22 4.60 2.11 -5.62
CA ALA A 22 5.14 1.34 -4.52
C ALA A 22 4.73 -0.14 -4.56
N GLU A 23 3.52 -0.44 -5.02
CA GLU A 23 2.97 -1.81 -5.10
C GLU A 23 3.37 -2.53 -6.40
N LEU A 24 3.83 -1.79 -7.43
CA LEU A 24 4.25 -2.38 -8.71
C LEU A 24 5.45 -3.31 -8.55
N GLY A 25 5.25 -4.58 -8.88
CA GLY A 25 6.28 -5.62 -8.78
C GLY A 25 6.44 -6.21 -7.38
N ASP A 26 5.51 -5.93 -6.45
CA ASP A 26 5.52 -6.60 -5.15
C ASP A 26 5.21 -8.10 -5.25
N LYS A 27 5.61 -8.85 -4.22
CA LYS A 27 5.33 -10.28 -4.04
C LYS A 27 3.84 -10.60 -4.17
N THR A 28 2.95 -9.70 -3.72
CA THR A 28 1.50 -9.86 -3.87
C THR A 28 1.06 -9.86 -5.34
N GLN A 29 1.69 -9.05 -6.19
CA GLN A 29 1.41 -9.04 -7.63
C GLN A 29 1.96 -10.29 -8.33
N LEU A 30 3.15 -10.76 -7.95
CA LEU A 30 3.68 -12.05 -8.45
C LEU A 30 2.75 -13.22 -8.10
N ALA A 31 2.24 -13.27 -6.87
CA ALA A 31 1.25 -14.25 -6.45
C ALA A 31 -0.04 -14.13 -7.28
N THR A 32 -0.52 -12.92 -7.51
CA THR A 32 -1.70 -12.65 -8.35
C THR A 32 -1.50 -13.15 -9.79
N VAL A 33 -0.33 -12.92 -10.39
CA VAL A 33 0.02 -13.44 -11.72
C VAL A 33 0.05 -14.97 -11.73
N MET A 34 0.62 -15.60 -10.70
CA MET A 34 0.63 -17.06 -10.57
C MET A 34 -0.79 -17.64 -10.46
N PHE A 35 -1.66 -17.03 -9.66
CA PHE A 35 -3.07 -17.44 -9.57
C PHE A 35 -3.83 -17.24 -10.88
N ALA A 36 -3.57 -16.14 -11.59
CA ALA A 36 -4.19 -15.85 -12.88
C ALA A 36 -3.69 -16.77 -14.02
N ALA A 37 -2.49 -17.33 -13.89
CA ALA A 37 -1.93 -18.30 -14.83
C ALA A 37 -2.51 -19.71 -14.66
N GLY A 38 -3.18 -20.00 -13.54
CA GLY A 38 -3.86 -21.27 -13.31
C GLY A 38 -5.02 -21.51 -14.29
N LYS A 39 -5.06 -22.69 -14.91
CA LYS A 39 -6.08 -23.04 -15.93
C LYS A 39 -7.50 -23.17 -15.38
N GLU A 40 -7.65 -23.52 -14.12
CA GLU A 40 -8.93 -23.80 -13.45
C GLU A 40 -9.52 -22.55 -12.76
N THR A 41 -8.77 -21.45 -12.71
CA THR A 41 -9.13 -20.28 -11.89
C THR A 41 -9.76 -19.17 -12.74
N SER A 42 -10.90 -18.64 -12.30
CA SER A 42 -11.52 -17.49 -12.96
C SER A 42 -10.65 -16.24 -12.80
N LYS A 43 -10.18 -15.68 -13.93
CA LYS A 43 -9.37 -14.44 -13.96
C LYS A 43 -10.09 -13.27 -13.28
N TRP A 44 -11.41 -13.21 -13.41
CA TRP A 44 -12.23 -12.20 -12.73
C TRP A 44 -12.24 -12.40 -11.21
N ALA A 45 -12.26 -13.64 -10.72
CA ALA A 45 -12.18 -13.92 -9.30
C ALA A 45 -10.81 -13.51 -8.73
N VAL A 46 -9.72 -13.78 -9.47
CA VAL A 46 -8.36 -13.36 -9.07
C VAL A 46 -8.25 -11.83 -9.04
N PHE A 47 -8.77 -11.14 -10.06
CA PHE A 47 -8.79 -9.68 -10.11
C PHE A 47 -9.60 -9.08 -8.95
N LEU A 48 -10.82 -9.55 -8.72
CA LEU A 48 -11.67 -9.03 -7.65
C LEU A 48 -11.08 -9.33 -6.27
N GLY A 49 -10.55 -10.54 -6.06
CA GLY A 49 -9.92 -10.92 -4.80
C GLY A 49 -8.71 -10.05 -4.47
N SER A 50 -7.80 -9.86 -5.45
CA SER A 50 -6.62 -8.99 -5.28
C SER A 50 -6.99 -7.53 -5.09
N ALA A 51 -7.97 -7.01 -5.86
CA ALA A 51 -8.45 -5.63 -5.73
C ALA A 51 -9.08 -5.37 -4.37
N VAL A 52 -9.97 -6.25 -3.89
CA VAL A 52 -10.59 -6.13 -2.56
C VAL A 52 -9.53 -6.19 -1.47
N ALA A 53 -8.57 -7.11 -1.56
CA ALA A 53 -7.48 -7.20 -0.59
C ALA A 53 -6.67 -5.89 -0.52
N LEU A 54 -6.30 -5.30 -1.67
CA LEU A 54 -5.56 -4.05 -1.73
C LEU A 54 -6.36 -2.86 -1.17
N VAL A 55 -7.65 -2.77 -1.51
CA VAL A 55 -8.55 -1.73 -0.98
C VAL A 55 -8.70 -1.86 0.53
N CYS A 56 -8.92 -3.07 1.05
CA CYS A 56 -9.02 -3.33 2.48
C CYS A 56 -7.71 -3.00 3.21
N ALA A 57 -6.57 -3.43 2.70
CA ALA A 57 -5.26 -3.12 3.27
C ALA A 57 -5.02 -1.60 3.33
N SER A 58 -5.32 -0.90 2.24
CA SER A 58 -5.22 0.57 2.18
C SER A 58 -6.16 1.25 3.18
N ALA A 59 -7.42 0.80 3.27
CA ALA A 59 -8.41 1.34 4.20
C ALA A 59 -7.97 1.17 5.66
N ILE A 60 -7.44 -0.01 6.02
CA ILE A 60 -6.89 -0.27 7.34
C ILE A 60 -5.68 0.65 7.60
N GLY A 61 -4.77 0.77 6.63
CA GLY A 61 -3.59 1.64 6.75
C GLY A 61 -3.96 3.10 6.99
N VAL A 62 -4.93 3.64 6.25
CA VAL A 62 -5.44 5.00 6.45
C VAL A 62 -6.11 5.15 7.82
N ALA A 63 -6.95 4.19 8.22
CA ALA A 63 -7.64 4.24 9.51
C ALA A 63 -6.65 4.23 10.68
N VAL A 64 -5.65 3.33 10.65
CA VAL A 64 -4.61 3.25 11.68
C VAL A 64 -3.75 4.52 11.66
N GLY A 65 -3.30 4.98 10.50
CA GLY A 65 -2.51 6.19 10.34
C GLY A 65 -3.22 7.43 10.93
N ALA A 66 -4.52 7.58 10.64
CA ALA A 66 -5.33 8.69 11.14
C ALA A 66 -5.52 8.66 12.67
N GLN A 67 -5.45 7.49 13.32
CA GLN A 67 -5.46 7.40 14.78
C GLN A 67 -4.08 7.62 15.38
N LEU A 68 -3.03 7.09 14.75
CA LEU A 68 -1.65 7.24 15.22
C LEU A 68 -1.18 8.70 15.20
N GLU A 69 -1.58 9.48 14.20
CA GLU A 69 -1.24 10.92 14.11
C GLU A 69 -1.72 11.73 15.32
N LYS A 70 -2.80 11.29 15.98
CA LYS A 70 -3.34 11.97 17.18
C LYS A 70 -2.48 11.77 18.43
N VAL A 71 -1.65 10.75 18.43
CA VAL A 71 -0.87 10.30 19.61
C VAL A 71 0.62 10.47 19.39
N ILE A 72 1.09 10.35 18.15
CA ILE A 72 2.49 10.32 17.76
C ILE A 72 2.76 11.47 16.79
N SER A 73 3.85 12.22 17.03
CA SER A 73 4.24 13.29 16.10
C SER A 73 4.58 12.73 14.70
N PRO A 74 4.23 13.44 13.62
CA PRO A 74 4.50 12.98 12.25
C PRO A 74 5.98 12.67 11.98
N GLU A 75 6.88 13.42 12.62
CA GLU A 75 8.32 13.21 12.50
C GLU A 75 8.76 11.88 13.13
N LEU A 76 8.24 11.55 14.32
CA LEU A 76 8.53 10.28 14.97
C LEU A 76 7.97 9.10 14.18
N LEU A 77 6.75 9.24 13.64
CA LEU A 77 6.15 8.21 12.78
C LEU A 77 7.00 7.94 11.54
N ARG A 78 7.52 8.99 10.89
CA ARG A 78 8.41 8.86 9.72
C ARG A 78 9.74 8.20 10.07
N ARG A 79 10.32 8.51 11.23
CA ARG A 79 11.55 7.88 11.73
C ARG A 79 11.33 6.40 12.04
N ILE A 80 10.23 6.05 12.73
CA ILE A 80 9.89 4.66 13.05
C ILE A 80 9.66 3.84 11.77
N ALA A 81 8.87 4.37 10.82
CA ALA A 81 8.63 3.70 9.54
C ALA A 81 9.95 3.46 8.78
N GLY A 82 10.78 4.49 8.64
CA GLY A 82 12.09 4.38 7.98
C GLY A 82 13.03 3.39 8.66
N ALA A 83 13.14 3.44 9.99
CA ALA A 83 13.94 2.49 10.76
C ALA A 83 13.42 1.05 10.60
N GLY A 84 12.10 0.86 10.61
CA GLY A 84 11.45 -0.44 10.35
C GLY A 84 11.82 -1.00 8.97
N PHE A 85 11.78 -0.18 7.92
CA PHE A 85 12.22 -0.58 6.58
C PHE A 85 13.69 -1.00 6.54
N VAL A 86 14.58 -0.26 7.20
CA VAL A 86 16.00 -0.62 7.29
C VAL A 86 16.19 -1.94 8.03
N VAL A 87 15.52 -2.12 9.16
CA VAL A 87 15.60 -3.37 9.95
C VAL A 87 15.11 -4.56 9.12
N ILE A 88 13.95 -4.44 8.46
CA ILE A 88 13.42 -5.50 7.60
C ILE A 88 14.38 -5.79 6.43
N GLY A 89 14.94 -4.75 5.81
CA GLY A 89 15.89 -4.88 4.70
C GLY A 89 17.16 -5.61 5.13
N VAL A 90 17.76 -5.20 6.25
CA VAL A 90 18.95 -5.84 6.84
C VAL A 90 18.64 -7.29 7.21
N TRP A 91 17.51 -7.54 7.88
CA TRP A 91 17.10 -8.88 8.27
C TRP A 91 16.88 -9.79 7.06
N THR A 92 16.23 -9.29 6.00
CA THR A 92 16.04 -10.02 4.75
C THR A 92 17.36 -10.31 4.04
N PHE A 93 18.32 -9.38 4.12
CA PHE A 93 19.65 -9.56 3.53
C PHE A 93 20.46 -10.65 4.24
N PHE A 94 20.42 -10.71 5.58
CA PHE A 94 21.13 -11.73 6.37
C PHE A 94 20.37 -13.06 6.51
N SER A 95 19.05 -13.08 6.31
CA SER A 95 18.24 -14.31 6.38
C SER A 95 18.25 -15.11 5.06
N LYS A 96 19.24 -14.87 4.21
CA LYS A 96 19.54 -15.59 2.96
C LYS A 96 20.85 -16.34 3.13
#